data_AF-A0A260VZZ2-F1
#
_entry.id   AF-A0A260VZZ2-F1
#
_cell.length_a   1.000
_cell.length_b   1.000
_cell.length_c   1.000
_cell.angle_alpha   90.00
_cell.angle_beta   90.00
_cell.angle_gamma   90.00
#
_symmetry.space_group_name_H-M   'P 1'
#
loop_
_entity.id
_entity.type
_entity.pdbx_description
1 polymer ?
#
loop_
_entity_poly.entity_id
_entity_poly.type
_entity_poly.pdbx_seq_one_letter_code
_entity_poly.pdbx_strand_id
1 'polypeptide(L)' 'MISEALRSYGLGHVPFDPEALPTNQYALVRVYDATAPVGKAIESAHLPGDENDRLLRESVKGDAAQILSKIRALVEE' A
#
# COMPACT_ATOMS: atom_id res chain seq x y z
N MET A 1 -18.49 0.28 -6.82
CA MET A 1 -17.71 -0.94 -6.46
C MET A 1 -17.15 -0.81 -5.04
N ILE A 2 -16.82 -1.89 -4.32
CA ILE A 2 -16.28 -1.78 -2.93
C ILE A 2 -14.99 -0.94 -2.87
N SER A 3 -14.17 -1.02 -3.92
CA SER A 3 -12.97 -0.19 -4.10
C SER A 3 -13.24 1.31 -4.08
N GLU A 4 -14.30 1.77 -4.74
CA GLU A 4 -14.68 3.18 -4.78
C GLU A 4 -15.21 3.67 -3.44
N ALA A 5 -15.97 2.81 -2.74
CA ALA A 5 -16.46 3.09 -1.41
C ALA A 5 -15.30 3.21 -0.40
N LEU A 6 -14.33 2.29 -0.43
CA LEU A 6 -13.14 2.39 0.42
C LEU A 6 -12.37 3.69 0.13
N ARG A 7 -12.19 4.02 -1.15
CA ARG A 7 -11.46 5.23 -1.57
C ARG A 7 -12.16 6.51 -1.10
N SER A 8 -13.49 6.56 -1.06
CA SER A 8 -14.22 7.73 -0.54
C SER A 8 -14.04 7.92 0.97
N TYR A 9 -13.67 6.87 1.70
CA TYR A 9 -13.28 6.93 3.12
C TYR A 9 -11.77 7.16 3.33
N GLY A 10 -11.00 7.40 2.27
CA GLY A 10 -9.54 7.51 2.36
C GLY A 10 -8.83 6.18 2.61
N LEU A 11 -9.50 5.06 2.31
CA LEU A 11 -8.95 3.71 2.47
C LEU A 11 -8.55 3.13 1.12
N GLY A 12 -7.45 2.39 1.12
CA GLY A 12 -7.02 1.57 0.00
C GLY A 12 -7.08 0.08 0.36
N HIS A 13 -6.91 -0.80 -0.64
CA HIS A 13 -7.01 -2.24 -0.44
C HIS A 13 -5.98 -3.01 -1.26
N VAL A 14 -5.66 -4.22 -0.79
CA VAL A 14 -4.86 -5.20 -1.53
C VAL A 14 -5.67 -6.50 -1.68
N PRO A 15 -5.84 -7.05 -2.89
CA PRO A 15 -5.21 -6.67 -4.16
C PRO A 15 -5.66 -5.29 -4.70
N PHE A 16 -4.77 -4.58 -5.38
CA PHE A 16 -5.03 -3.24 -5.94
C PHE A 16 -6.01 -3.25 -7.10
N ASP A 17 -5.87 -4.27 -7.94
CA ASP A 17 -6.76 -4.51 -9.06
C ASP A 17 -8.14 -4.98 -8.53
N PRO A 18 -9.22 -4.23 -8.78
CA PRO A 18 -10.56 -4.62 -8.36
C PRO A 18 -11.01 -5.97 -8.94
N GLU A 19 -10.50 -6.38 -10.10
CA GLU A 19 -10.82 -7.68 -10.70
C GLU A 19 -10.15 -8.85 -9.96
N ALA A 20 -9.05 -8.57 -9.26
CA ALA A 20 -8.36 -9.53 -8.41
C ALA A 20 -8.93 -9.61 -6.99
N LEU A 21 -9.93 -8.79 -6.64
CA LEU A 21 -10.59 -8.89 -5.34
C LEU A 21 -11.32 -10.24 -5.20
N PRO A 22 -11.28 -10.87 -4.02
CA PRO A 22 -11.99 -12.10 -3.79
C PRO A 22 -13.49 -11.94 -4.05
N THR A 23 -14.08 -12.88 -4.79
CA THR A 23 -15.53 -12.96 -4.98
C THR A 23 -16.25 -13.65 -3.83
N ASN A 24 -15.51 -14.34 -2.95
CA ASN A 24 -16.03 -14.99 -1.76
C ASN A 24 -16.08 -14.00 -0.58
N GLN A 25 -17.28 -13.78 -0.05
CA GLN A 25 -17.53 -12.87 1.10
C GLN A 25 -16.80 -13.24 2.40
N TYR A 26 -16.35 -14.50 2.55
CA TYR A 26 -15.59 -14.95 3.72
C TYR A 26 -14.08 -14.77 3.55
N ALA A 27 -13.63 -14.41 2.34
CA ALA A 27 -12.22 -14.15 2.10
C ALA A 27 -11.82 -12.79 2.70
N LEU A 28 -10.65 -12.76 3.33
CA LEU A 28 -10.13 -11.55 3.95
C LEU A 28 -9.41 -10.69 2.91
N VAL A 29 -9.68 -9.39 2.95
CA VAL A 29 -9.00 -8.37 2.15
C VAL A 29 -8.23 -7.47 3.09
N ARG A 30 -6.99 -7.14 2.74
CA ARG A 30 -6.21 -6.17 3.50
C ARG A 30 -6.64 -4.77 3.11
N VAL A 31 -6.95 -3.95 4.11
CA VAL A 31 -7.32 -2.54 3.94
C VAL A 31 -6.29 -1.69 4.69
N TYR A 32 -5.93 -0.56 4.13
CA TYR A 32 -5.01 0.39 4.75
C TYR A 32 -5.55 1.82 4.63
N ASP A 33 -5.12 2.68 5.54
CA ASP A 33 -5.35 4.12 5.44
C ASP A 33 -4.45 4.68 4.33
N ALA A 34 -5.05 5.06 3.19
CA ALA A 34 -4.34 5.60 2.04
C ALA A 34 -3.82 7.03 2.29
N THR A 35 -4.34 7.72 3.30
CA THR A 35 -3.92 9.08 3.67
C THR A 35 -2.65 9.07 4.53
N ALA A 36 -2.42 7.97 5.26
CA ALA A 36 -1.25 7.78 6.09
C ALA A 36 0.05 7.70 5.26
N PRO A 37 1.22 8.06 5.83
CA PRO A 37 2.51 7.96 5.12
C PRO A 37 2.79 6.56 4.54
N VAL A 38 2.44 5.51 5.28
CA VAL A 38 2.59 4.12 4.81
C VAL A 38 1.63 3.78 3.66
N GLY A 39 0.39 4.30 3.70
CA GLY A 39 -0.58 4.09 2.62
C GLY A 39 -0.14 4.75 1.32
N LYS A 40 0.41 5.97 1.40
CA LYS A 40 0.99 6.64 0.24
C LYS A 40 2.15 5.84 -0.37
N ALA A 41 3.01 5.25 0.45
CA ALA A 41 4.09 4.40 -0.04
C ALA A 41 3.56 3.13 -0.74
N ILE A 42 2.50 2.52 -0.19
CA ILE A 42 1.83 1.36 -0.80
C ILE A 42 1.24 1.73 -2.18
N GLU A 43 0.54 2.85 -2.28
CA GLU A 43 -0.03 3.37 -3.53
C GLU A 43 1.04 3.66 -4.58
N SER A 44 2.10 4.39 -4.20
CA SER A 44 3.19 4.71 -5.11
C SER A 44 3.92 3.45 -5.60
N ALA A 45 4.02 2.40 -4.79
CA ALA A 45 4.61 1.11 -5.19
C ALA A 45 3.78 0.34 -6.23
N HIS A 46 2.46 0.56 -6.27
CA HIS A 46 1.55 -0.17 -7.16
C HIS A 46 1.21 0.60 -8.44
N LEU A 47 1.56 1.88 -8.53
CA LEU A 47 1.32 2.73 -9.70
C LEU A 47 2.64 3.25 -10.26
N PRO A 48 3.38 2.49 -11.08
CA PRO A 48 4.67 2.92 -11.62
C PRO A 48 4.55 4.21 -12.44
N GLY A 49 5.50 5.13 -12.24
CA GLY A 49 5.58 6.39 -13.00
C GLY A 49 6.51 7.40 -12.33
N ASP A 50 7.07 8.33 -13.09
CA ASP A 50 8.14 9.24 -12.62
C ASP A 50 7.80 9.97 -11.32
N GLU A 51 6.55 10.39 -11.16
CA GLU A 51 6.06 11.07 -9.95
C GLU A 51 5.92 10.10 -8.75
N ASN A 52 5.43 8.89 -8.99
CA ASN A 52 5.29 7.89 -7.93
C ASN A 52 6.65 7.32 -7.51
N ASP A 53 7.58 7.19 -8.46
CA ASP A 53 8.97 6.85 -8.20
C ASP A 53 9.66 7.93 -7.34
N ARG A 54 9.39 9.21 -7.63
CA ARG A 54 9.85 10.34 -6.81
C ARG A 54 9.28 10.26 -5.41
N LEU A 55 7.96 10.06 -5.26
CA LEU A 55 7.29 9.92 -3.96
C LEU A 55 7.79 8.71 -3.17
N LEU A 56 8.08 7.59 -3.82
CA LEU A 56 8.75 6.43 -3.21
C LEU A 56 10.13 6.80 -2.68
N ARG A 57 10.96 7.46 -3.49
CA ARG A 57 12.30 7.86 -3.06
C ARG A 57 12.26 8.86 -1.91
N GLU A 58 11.29 9.78 -1.92
CA GLU A 58 11.09 10.76 -0.86
C GLU A 58 10.52 10.16 0.42
N SER A 59 9.55 9.25 0.30
CA SER A 59 8.99 8.53 1.45
C SER A 59 10.00 7.56 2.08
N VAL A 60 10.99 7.09 1.31
CA VAL A 60 12.09 6.25 1.81
C VAL A 60 13.20 7.05 2.51
N LYS A 61 13.24 8.39 2.39
CA LYS A 61 14.21 9.21 3.15
C LYS A 61 13.84 9.23 4.64
N GLY A 62 14.77 8.80 5.50
CA GLY A 62 14.61 8.76 6.96
C GLY A 62 14.09 7.42 7.47
N ASP A 63 13.06 7.44 8.33
CA ASP A 63 12.53 6.31 9.09
C ASP A 63 12.13 5.10 8.24
N ALA A 64 11.62 5.30 7.01
CA ALA A 64 11.16 4.20 6.17
C ALA A 64 12.31 3.29 5.69
N ALA A 65 13.50 3.83 5.38
CA ALA A 65 14.66 3.01 5.07
C ALA A 65 15.11 2.18 6.29
N GLN A 66 15.02 2.75 7.50
CA GLN A 66 15.30 2.02 8.74
C GLN A 66 14.23 0.97 9.04
N ILE A 67 12.96 1.28 8.83
CA ILE A 67 11.83 0.35 9.00
C ILE A 67 11.96 -0.80 8.00
N LEU A 68 12.28 -0.53 6.73
CA LEU A 68 12.49 -1.56 5.72
C LEU A 68 13.68 -2.45 6.07
N SER A 69 14.77 -1.87 6.60
CA SER A 69 15.92 -2.62 7.12
C SER A 69 15.52 -3.55 8.28
N LYS A 70 14.72 -3.05 9.24
CA LYS A 70 14.19 -3.84 10.36
C LYS A 70 13.26 -4.96 9.90
N ILE A 71 12.37 -4.71 8.93
CA ILE A 71 11.48 -5.73 8.37
C ILE A 71 12.29 -6.83 7.68
N ARG A 72 13.32 -6.49 6.90
CA ARG A 72 14.20 -7.48 6.27
C ARG A 72 14.93 -8.35 7.30
N ALA A 73 15.47 -7.74 8.35
CA ALA A 73 16.13 -8.47 9.43
C ALA A 73 15.20 -9.47 10.16
N LEU A 74 13.92 -9.12 10.32
CA LEU A 74 12.91 -9.99 10.94
C LEU A 74 12.46 -11.18 10.05
N VAL A 75 12.72 -11.11 8.75
CA VAL A 75 12.28 -12.13 7.76
C VAL A 75 13.44 -13.04 7.34
N GLU A 76 14.69 -12.66 7.62
CA GLU A 76 15.89 -13.48 7.37
C GLU A 76 16.20 -14.48 8.53
N GLU A 77 15.45 -14.43 9.63
CA GLU A 77 15.37 -15.50 10.66
C GLU A 77 14.30 -16.55 10.33
#